data_AF-A0A538GHD1-F1
#
_entry.id   AF-A0A538GHD1-F1
#
_cell.length_a   1.000
_cell.length_b   1.000
_cell.length_c   1.000
_cell.angle_alpha   90.00
_cell.angle_beta   90.00
_cell.angle_gamma   90.00
#
_symmetry.space_group_name_H-M   'P 1'
#
loop_
_entity.id
_entity.type
_entity.pdbx_description
1 polymer ?
#
loop_
_entity_poly.entity_id
_entity_poly.type
_entity_poly.pdbx_seq_one_letter_code
_entity_poly.pdbx_strand_id
1 'polypeptide(L)'
;MIRRSARVLLMGWLFQFKQMSRSSFDSLLAVLWPLFFATVAFFMFRAGGKPDALVYASLGSAVMGIWTATSVAAGSALQRERWYGTLELLVAAPTHFSLVLLPVGLATATVGTYCMASTLLWGRLVFGIRLTIE
;
A
#
# COMPACT_ATOMS: atom_id res chain seq x y z
N MET A 1 -17.71 20.55 -12.91
CA MET A 1 -17.77 19.08 -12.70
C MET A 1 -16.43 18.52 -12.19
N ILE A 2 -15.31 18.74 -12.88
CA ILE A 2 -13.96 18.25 -12.51
C ILE A 2 -13.52 18.62 -11.08
N ARG A 3 -13.72 19.87 -10.66
CA ARG A 3 -13.40 20.33 -9.28
C ARG A 3 -14.15 19.55 -8.19
N ARG A 4 -15.38 19.09 -8.47
CA ARG A 4 -16.20 18.35 -7.50
C ARG A 4 -15.71 16.91 -7.37
N SER A 5 -15.42 16.26 -8.50
CA SER A 5 -14.85 14.89 -8.52
C SER A 5 -13.48 14.83 -7.87
N ALA A 6 -12.59 15.79 -8.16
CA ALA A 6 -11.27 15.88 -7.52
C ALA A 6 -11.38 16.08 -6.00
N ARG A 7 -12.32 16.91 -5.54
CA ARG A 7 -12.58 17.10 -4.11
C ARG A 7 -13.09 15.80 -3.46
N VAL A 8 -14.02 15.09 -4.10
CA VAL A 8 -14.53 13.81 -3.58
C VAL A 8 -13.40 12.78 -3.48
N LEU A 9 -12.55 12.68 -4.50
CA LEU A 9 -11.39 11.79 -4.47
C LEU A 9 -10.43 12.13 -3.32
N LEU A 10 -10.09 13.41 -3.18
CA LEU A 10 -9.13 13.86 -2.18
C LEU A 10 -9.69 13.71 -0.75
N MET A 11 -10.96 14.07 -0.52
CA MET A 11 -11.62 13.88 0.77
C MET A 11 -11.82 12.40 1.10
N GLY A 12 -12.18 11.58 0.11
CA GLY A 12 -12.26 10.13 0.27
C GLY A 12 -10.90 9.53 0.63
N TRP A 13 -9.82 9.99 -0.01
CA TRP A 13 -8.46 9.53 0.27
C TRP A 13 -8.04 9.92 1.70
N LEU A 14 -8.25 11.18 2.09
CA LEU A 14 -7.98 11.66 3.45
C LEU A 14 -8.79 10.89 4.51
N PHE A 15 -10.05 10.59 4.21
CA PHE A 15 -10.91 9.82 5.11
C PHE A 15 -10.37 8.40 5.31
N GLN A 16 -10.01 7.70 4.23
CA GLN A 16 -9.43 6.36 4.32
C GLN A 16 -8.10 6.37 5.07
N PHE A 17 -7.24 7.36 4.77
CA PHE A 17 -5.96 7.52 5.46
C PHE A 17 -6.16 7.76 6.96
N LYS A 18 -7.07 8.66 7.33
CA LYS A 18 -7.43 8.92 8.73
C LYS A 18 -8.03 7.69 9.41
N GLN A 19 -8.84 6.91 8.70
CA GLN A 19 -9.41 5.68 9.23
C GLN A 19 -8.33 4.64 9.55
N MET A 20 -7.37 4.45 8.64
CA MET A 20 -6.19 3.59 8.85
C MET A 20 -5.36 4.06 10.04
N SER A 21 -5.15 5.37 10.19
CA SER A 21 -4.40 5.93 11.32
C SER A 21 -5.09 5.79 12.69
N ARG A 22 -6.40 5.51 12.75
CA ARG A 22 -7.09 5.33 14.05
C ARG A 22 -6.75 4.00 14.71
N SER A 23 -6.30 3.00 13.95
CA SER A 23 -5.78 1.77 14.53
C SER A 23 -4.28 1.91 14.75
N SER A 24 -3.90 2.33 15.96
CA SER A 24 -2.49 2.43 16.34
C SER A 24 -1.78 1.08 16.22
N PHE A 25 -2.47 -0.03 16.49
CA PHE A 25 -1.93 -1.39 16.35
C PHE A 25 -1.67 -1.75 14.88
N ASP A 26 -2.63 -1.51 13.98
CA ASP A 26 -2.44 -1.80 12.55
C ASP A 26 -1.38 -0.90 11.92
N SER A 27 -1.32 0.38 12.31
CA SER A 27 -0.30 1.31 11.82
C SER A 27 1.10 0.89 12.24
N LEU A 28 1.25 0.38 13.48
CA LEU A 28 2.52 -0.08 14.03
C LEU A 28 2.95 -1.38 13.31
N LEU A 29 2.04 -2.34 13.14
CA LEU A 29 2.29 -3.56 12.37
C LEU A 29 2.58 -3.29 10.89
N ALA A 30 1.91 -2.30 10.28
CA ALA A 30 2.11 -1.93 8.88
C ALA A 30 3.53 -1.41 8.61
N VAL A 31 4.23 -0.88 9.61
CA VAL A 31 5.63 -0.44 9.51
C VAL A 31 6.60 -1.53 9.95
N LEU A 32 6.30 -2.23 11.05
CA LEU A 32 7.18 -3.26 11.58
C LEU A 32 7.29 -4.48 10.67
N TRP A 33 6.20 -4.90 10.02
CA TRP A 33 6.25 -6.07 9.14
C TRP A 33 7.19 -5.89 7.95
N PRO A 34 7.08 -4.80 7.15
CA PRO A 34 7.99 -4.54 6.05
C PRO A 34 9.46 -4.45 6.49
N LEU A 35 9.73 -3.81 7.63
CA LEU A 35 11.10 -3.72 8.17
C LEU A 35 11.66 -5.08 8.58
N PHE A 36 10.85 -5.94 9.18
CA PHE A 36 11.25 -7.31 9.49
C PHE A 36 11.56 -8.10 8.21
N PHE A 37 10.67 -8.09 7.22
CA PHE A 37 10.88 -8.76 5.94
C PHE A 37 12.10 -8.20 5.18
N ALA A 38 12.32 -6.88 5.23
CA ALA A 38 13.51 -6.24 4.69
C ALA A 38 14.80 -6.80 5.30
N THR A 39 14.81 -6.94 6.63
CA THR A 39 15.95 -7.43 7.40
C THR A 39 16.22 -8.91 7.09
N VAL A 40 15.18 -9.75 7.02
CA VAL A 40 15.31 -11.16 6.65
C VAL A 40 15.78 -11.31 5.20
N ALA A 41 15.18 -10.57 4.27
CA ALA A 41 15.57 -10.58 2.87
C ALA A 41 17.04 -10.20 2.71
N PHE A 42 17.50 -9.17 3.45
CA PHE A 42 18.91 -8.80 3.48
C PHE A 42 19.83 -9.93 3.94
N PHE A 43 19.51 -10.61 5.04
CA PHE A 43 20.32 -11.74 5.52
C PHE A 43 20.36 -12.88 4.49
N MET A 44 19.24 -13.14 3.80
CA MET A 44 19.21 -14.09 2.68
C MET A 44 20.08 -13.63 1.50
N PHE A 45 20.04 -12.35 1.13
CA PHE A 45 20.84 -11.78 0.04
C PHE A 45 22.34 -11.81 0.32
N ARG A 46 22.75 -11.58 1.57
CA ARG A 46 24.15 -11.69 1.99
C ARG A 46 24.68 -13.12 1.90
N ALA A 47 23.82 -14.11 2.16
CA ALA A 47 24.20 -15.52 2.12
C ALA A 47 24.22 -16.13 0.70
N GLY A 48 23.51 -15.53 -0.27
CA GLY A 48 23.24 -16.13 -1.58
C GLY A 48 24.32 -15.99 -2.67
N GLY A 49 25.39 -15.20 -2.47
CA GLY A 49 26.55 -15.13 -3.39
C GLY A 49 26.32 -14.56 -4.80
N LYS A 50 25.09 -14.18 -5.18
CA LYS A 50 24.73 -13.52 -6.46
C LYS A 50 23.79 -12.32 -6.22
N PRO A 51 24.34 -11.13 -5.94
CA PRO A 51 23.56 -9.98 -5.48
C PRO A 51 22.51 -9.49 -6.49
N ASP A 52 22.87 -9.39 -7.78
CA ASP A 52 22.04 -8.67 -8.76
C ASP A 52 20.72 -9.39 -9.08
N ALA A 53 20.77 -10.70 -9.36
CA ALA A 53 19.57 -11.49 -9.65
C ALA A 53 18.58 -11.51 -8.47
N LEU A 54 19.11 -11.47 -7.26
CA LEU A 54 18.34 -11.46 -6.03
C LEU A 54 17.70 -10.08 -5.76
N VAL A 55 18.38 -8.97 -6.09
CA VAL A 55 17.80 -7.62 -6.01
C VAL A 55 16.60 -7.50 -6.94
N TYR A 56 16.68 -7.96 -8.19
CA TYR A 56 15.55 -7.94 -9.12
C TYR A 56 14.39 -8.81 -8.63
N ALA A 57 14.67 -10.00 -8.11
CA ALA A 57 13.64 -10.88 -7.53
C ALA A 57 12.97 -10.23 -6.29
N SER A 58 13.75 -9.52 -5.47
CA SER A 58 13.25 -8.80 -4.29
C SER A 58 12.37 -7.60 -4.63
N LEU A 59 12.74 -6.87 -5.68
CA LEU A 59 11.96 -5.76 -6.20
C LEU A 59 10.65 -6.26 -6.78
N GLY A 60 10.70 -7.34 -7.56
CA GLY A 60 9.51 -8.00 -8.10
C GLY A 60 8.57 -8.50 -7.00
N SER A 61 9.09 -9.12 -5.94
CA SER A 61 8.27 -9.59 -4.81
C SER A 61 7.70 -8.43 -3.99
N ALA A 62 8.45 -7.35 -3.78
CA ALA A 62 7.95 -6.14 -3.13
C ALA A 62 6.81 -5.48 -3.92
N VAL A 63 6.96 -5.35 -5.24
CA VAL A 63 5.93 -4.82 -6.14
C VAL A 63 4.68 -5.72 -6.14
N MET A 64 4.86 -7.04 -6.18
CA MET A 64 3.74 -8.00 -6.05
C MET A 64 3.06 -7.90 -4.69
N GLY A 65 3.82 -7.64 -3.63
CA GLY A 65 3.28 -7.36 -2.30
C GLY A 65 2.39 -6.10 -2.29
N ILE A 66 2.83 -5.00 -2.90
CA ILE A 66 2.02 -3.78 -3.04
C ILE A 66 0.75 -4.04 -3.85
N TRP A 67 0.87 -4.74 -4.99
CA TRP A 67 -0.28 -5.06 -5.83
C TRP A 67 -1.31 -5.92 -5.09
N THR A 68 -0.85 -6.91 -4.33
CA THR A 68 -1.71 -7.77 -3.52
C THR A 68 -2.39 -6.97 -2.41
N ALA A 69 -1.61 -6.17 -1.67
CA ALA A 69 -2.13 -5.36 -0.56
C ALA A 69 -3.20 -4.37 -1.03
N THR A 70 -3.01 -3.74 -2.20
CA THR A 70 -3.97 -2.79 -2.76
C THR A 70 -5.24 -3.46 -3.27
N SER A 71 -5.11 -4.53 -4.07
CA SER A 71 -6.24 -5.24 -4.66
C SER A 71 -7.11 -5.92 -3.62
N VAL A 72 -6.49 -6.61 -2.64
CA VAL A 72 -7.22 -7.28 -1.56
C VAL A 72 -7.88 -6.27 -0.63
N ALA A 73 -7.22 -5.17 -0.29
CA ALA A 73 -7.81 -4.15 0.57
C ALA A 73 -9.03 -3.48 -0.10
N ALA A 74 -8.94 -3.13 -1.39
CA ALA A 74 -10.07 -2.59 -2.14
C ALA A 74 -11.23 -3.58 -2.26
N GLY A 75 -10.95 -4.85 -2.56
CA GLY A 75 -11.96 -5.91 -2.61
C GLY A 75 -12.62 -6.16 -1.26
N SER A 76 -11.84 -6.21 -0.18
CA SER A 76 -12.35 -6.39 1.19
C SER A 76 -13.21 -5.21 1.64
N ALA A 77 -12.87 -3.98 1.24
CA ALA A 77 -13.68 -2.80 1.54
C ALA A 77 -15.06 -2.91 0.88
N LEU A 78 -15.11 -3.29 -0.39
CA LEU A 78 -16.37 -3.49 -1.10
C LEU A 78 -17.20 -4.62 -0.49
N GLN A 79 -16.54 -5.70 -0.06
CA GLN A 79 -17.21 -6.80 0.63
C GLN A 79 -17.76 -6.39 2.01
N ARG A 80 -17.07 -5.50 2.75
CA ARG A 80 -17.59 -4.93 4.00
C ARG A 80 -18.85 -4.10 3.77
N GLU A 81 -18.87 -3.25 2.76
CA GLU A 81 -20.07 -2.47 2.41
C GLU A 81 -21.24 -3.39 2.01
N ARG A 82 -20.97 -4.53 1.36
CA ARG A 82 -22.00 -5.57 1.13
C ARG A 82 -22.52 -6.16 2.42
N TRP A 83 -21.61 -6.53 3.33
CA TRP A 83 -21.97 -7.15 4.60
C TRP A 83 -22.77 -6.20 5.50
N TYR A 84 -22.51 -4.90 5.43
CA TYR A 84 -23.24 -3.87 6.17
C TYR A 84 -24.53 -3.39 5.49
N GLY A 85 -24.85 -3.89 4.29
CA GLY A 85 -26.02 -3.46 3.52
C GLY A 85 -25.94 -2.01 3.02
N THR A 86 -24.79 -1.35 3.14
CA THR A 86 -24.57 0.04 2.73
C THR A 86 -24.22 0.18 1.26
N LEU A 87 -23.93 -0.93 0.57
CA LEU A 87 -23.57 -0.91 -0.85
C LEU A 87 -24.70 -0.36 -1.73
N GLU A 88 -25.96 -0.70 -1.43
CA GLU A 88 -27.13 -0.23 -2.18
C GLU A 88 -27.29 1.30 -2.05
N LEU A 89 -27.05 1.84 -0.85
CA LEU A 89 -27.04 3.27 -0.57
C LEU A 89 -25.90 3.99 -1.33
N LEU A 90 -24.72 3.37 -1.41
CA LEU A 90 -23.58 3.92 -2.15
C LEU A 90 -23.80 3.91 -3.66
N VAL A 91 -24.52 2.92 -4.20
CA VAL A 91 -24.87 2.84 -5.62
C VAL A 91 -26.00 3.81 -5.97
N ALA A 92 -26.96 4.02 -5.06
CA ALA A 92 -28.05 4.98 -5.22
C ALA A 92 -27.60 6.45 -5.01
N ALA A 93 -26.40 6.67 -4.47
CA ALA A 93 -25.88 8.00 -4.24
C ALA A 93 -25.66 8.77 -5.56
N PRO A 94 -25.84 10.11 -5.57
CA PRO A 94 -25.63 10.92 -6.78
C PRO A 94 -24.16 10.98 -7.24
N THR A 95 -23.23 10.42 -6.47
CA THR A 95 -21.82 10.29 -6.84
C THR A 95 -21.57 8.93 -7.48
N HIS A 96 -20.91 8.94 -8.64
CA HIS A 96 -20.55 7.70 -9.35
C HIS A 96 -19.74 6.74 -8.46
N PHE A 97 -20.14 5.47 -8.42
CA PHE A 97 -19.55 4.45 -7.54
C PHE A 97 -18.02 4.35 -7.66
N SER A 98 -17.46 4.51 -8.86
CA SER A 98 -15.99 4.51 -9.05
C SER A 98 -15.27 5.60 -8.24
N LEU A 99 -15.89 6.76 -8.03
CA LEU A 99 -15.30 7.84 -7.22
C LEU A 99 -15.31 7.54 -5.72
N VAL A 100 -16.09 6.54 -5.29
CA VAL A 100 -16.13 6.04 -3.90
C VAL A 100 -15.09 4.94 -3.70
N LEU A 101 -14.89 4.08 -4.69
CA LEU A 101 -13.95 2.96 -4.61
C LEU A 101 -12.48 3.37 -4.90
N LEU A 102 -12.26 4.26 -5.87
CA LEU A 102 -10.92 4.73 -6.26
C LEU A 102 -10.08 5.25 -5.07
N PRO A 103 -10.63 6.06 -4.14
CA PRO A 103 -9.88 6.53 -2.99
C PRO A 103 -9.35 5.43 -2.06
N VAL A 104 -10.05 4.30 -1.96
CA VAL A 104 -9.61 3.15 -1.16
C VAL A 104 -8.33 2.55 -1.76
N GLY A 105 -8.34 2.31 -3.07
CA GLY A 105 -7.17 1.81 -3.80
C GLY A 105 -6.01 2.80 -3.76
N LEU A 106 -6.29 4.11 -3.90
CA LEU A 106 -5.26 5.14 -3.80
C LEU A 106 -4.65 5.21 -2.39
N ALA A 107 -5.46 5.10 -1.33
CA ALA A 107 -4.95 5.12 0.04
C ALA A 107 -4.04 3.92 0.33
N THR A 108 -4.47 2.72 -0.04
CA THR A 108 -3.68 1.50 0.18
C THR A 108 -2.43 1.49 -0.69
N ALA A 109 -2.49 2.05 -1.91
CA ALA A 109 -1.34 2.19 -2.80
C ALA A 109 -0.31 3.15 -2.19
N THR A 110 -0.75 4.31 -1.68
CA THR A 110 0.16 5.27 -1.03
C THR A 110 0.88 4.65 0.16
N VAL A 111 0.20 3.84 0.97
CA VAL A 111 0.82 3.13 2.10
C VAL A 111 1.79 2.06 1.62
N GLY A 112 1.42 1.27 0.61
CA GLY A 112 2.32 0.28 0.01
C GLY A 112 3.60 0.90 -0.56
N THR A 113 3.48 2.01 -1.30
CA THR A 113 4.63 2.76 -1.82
C THR A 113 5.49 3.32 -0.69
N TYR A 114 4.88 3.85 0.37
CA TYR A 114 5.61 4.32 1.55
C TYR A 114 6.42 3.19 2.22
N CYS A 115 5.81 2.02 2.41
CA CYS A 115 6.50 0.86 2.97
C CYS A 115 7.68 0.42 2.10
N MET A 116 7.49 0.31 0.78
CA MET A 116 8.59 -0.03 -0.14
C MET A 116 9.71 1.01 -0.12
N ALA A 117 9.36 2.31 -0.16
CA ALA A 117 10.33 3.39 -0.08
C ALA A 117 11.11 3.34 1.23
N SER A 118 10.43 3.13 2.37
CA SER A 118 11.04 2.99 3.68
C SER A 118 12.00 1.81 3.74
N THR A 119 11.60 0.65 3.22
CA THR A 119 12.43 -0.56 3.12
C THR A 119 13.70 -0.34 2.28
N LEU A 120 13.58 0.33 1.13
CA LEU A 120 14.72 0.66 0.27
C LEU A 120 15.65 1.70 0.92
N LEU A 121 15.09 2.75 1.54
CA LEU A 121 15.84 3.76 2.29
C LEU A 121 16.58 3.13 3.46
N TRP A 122 15.95 2.22 4.19
CA TRP A 122 16.57 1.47 5.28
C TRP A 122 17.73 0.61 4.77
N GLY A 123 17.52 -0.10 3.64
CA GLY A 123 18.57 -0.82 2.92
C GLY A 123 19.76 0.06 2.54
N ARG A 124 19.50 1.29 2.07
CA ARG A 124 20.55 2.25 1.70
C ARG A 124 21.29 2.81 2.92
N LEU A 125 20.57 3.29 3.93
CA LEU A 125 21.13 4.03 5.07
C LEU A 125 21.88 3.13 6.05
N VAL A 126 21.33 1.96 6.36
CA VAL A 126 21.93 1.05 7.35
C VAL A 126 23.01 0.17 6.74
N PHE A 127 22.91 -0.14 5.44
CA PHE A 127 23.75 -1.16 4.81
C PHE A 127 24.60 -0.66 3.64
N GLY A 128 24.51 0.63 3.25
CA GLY A 128 25.40 1.24 2.26
C GLY A 128 25.23 0.73 0.83
N ILE A 129 24.10 0.10 0.51
CA ILE A 129 23.82 -0.45 -0.83
C ILE A 129 23.77 0.72 -1.84
N ARG A 130 24.67 0.71 -2.84
CA ARG A 130 24.59 1.63 -3.98
C ARG A 130 23.40 1.22 -4.83
N LEU A 131 22.25 1.86 -4.61
CA LEU A 131 21.14 1.83 -5.55
C LEU A 131 21.61 2.54 -6.83
N THR A 132 22.09 1.78 -7.81
CA THR A 132 22.23 2.24 -9.19
C THR A 132 20.83 2.19 -9.80
N ILE A 133 20.26 3.36 -10.05
CA ILE A 133 19.06 3.50 -10.88
C ILE A 133 19.61 3.54 -12.30
N GLU A 134 19.35 2.49 -13.07
CA GLU A 134 19.65 2.42 -14.50
C GLU A 134 18.41 2.80 -15.32
#